data_AF-A0A1I8D2B4-F1
#
_entry.id   AF-A0A1I8D2B4-F1
#
_cell.length_a   1.000
_cell.length_b   1.000
_cell.length_c   1.000
_cell.angle_alpha   90.00
_cell.angle_beta   90.00
_cell.angle_gamma   90.00
#
_symmetry.space_group_name_H-M   'P 1'
#
loop_
_entity.id
_entity.type
_entity.pdbx_description
1 polymer ?
#
loop_
_entity_poly.entity_id
_entity_poly.type
_entity_poly.pdbx_seq_one_letter_code
_entity_poly.pdbx_strand_id
1 'polypeptide(L)'
;MNESYIDVNDKIIRNRAKFYKRNGKGLENTPEVNNSYKIAGGGILSTSTDLLKFGNAVLNSFNGSIDDKHALLTKETATNLFSNQTAKMDNFYCLGFVNYPFNGKYSGEQSFKRSGYWYHTGAGSGACSILLIKPDENGNKENDLVVALLVNLQDCSGSLTNLALEIAEIFNSA
;
A
#
# COMPACT_ATOMS: atom_id res chain seq x y z
N MET A 1 5.92 15.12 1.88
CA MET A 1 6.13 13.91 2.70
C MET A 1 7.30 14.28 3.61
N ASN A 2 7.00 14.62 4.86
CA ASN A 2 7.98 15.20 5.78
C ASN A 2 8.32 14.24 6.95
N GLU A 3 7.57 13.16 7.07
CA GLU A 3 7.68 12.13 8.11
C GLU A 3 7.89 10.75 7.45
N SER A 4 8.77 10.72 6.45
CA SER A 4 9.23 9.51 5.79
C SER A 4 10.75 9.53 5.74
N TYR A 5 11.38 8.43 6.16
CA TYR A 5 12.81 8.37 6.44
C TYR A 5 13.41 7.07 5.95
N ILE A 6 14.70 7.09 5.63
CA ILE A 6 15.48 5.86 5.49
C ILE A 6 15.77 5.32 6.90
N ASP A 7 15.57 4.01 7.09
CA ASP A 7 15.83 3.30 8.34
C ASP A 7 17.34 3.09 8.57
N VAL A 8 18.01 4.18 8.92
CA VAL A 8 19.43 4.22 9.25
C VAL A 8 19.61 3.78 10.71
N ASN A 9 20.31 2.67 10.93
CA ASN A 9 20.31 1.91 12.17
C ASN A 9 21.00 2.64 13.33
N ASP A 10 22.08 3.37 13.04
CA ASP A 10 22.84 4.15 14.03
C ASP A 10 22.23 5.54 14.30
N LYS A 11 21.19 5.94 13.56
CA LYS A 11 20.52 7.24 13.73
C LYS A 11 19.26 7.11 14.56
N ILE A 12 19.10 8.02 15.51
CA ILE A 12 17.86 8.15 16.27
C ILE A 12 16.79 8.77 15.37
N ILE A 13 15.77 7.99 15.04
CA ILE A 13 14.58 8.43 14.31
C ILE A 13 13.46 8.67 15.32
N ARG A 14 13.00 9.91 15.44
CA ARG A 14 11.90 10.27 16.34
C ARG A 14 10.62 9.57 15.92
N ASN A 15 9.78 9.22 16.89
CA ASN A 15 8.49 8.55 16.68
C ASN A 15 8.56 7.18 15.96
N ARG A 16 9.74 6.55 15.91
CA ARG A 16 9.87 5.17 15.43
C ARG A 16 9.10 4.22 16.35
N ALA A 17 8.17 3.47 15.78
CA ALA A 17 7.39 2.49 16.51
C ALA A 17 8.28 1.33 17.02
N LYS A 18 7.95 0.79 18.19
CA LYS A 18 8.46 -0.51 18.64
C LYS A 18 7.73 -1.61 17.90
N PHE A 19 8.46 -2.64 17.51
CA PHE A 19 7.98 -3.77 16.72
C PHE A 19 7.80 -5.02 17.58
N TYR A 20 6.70 -5.74 17.35
CA TYR A 20 6.29 -6.83 18.20
C TYR A 20 5.98 -8.11 17.43
N LYS A 21 6.17 -9.24 18.07
CA LYS A 21 5.66 -10.54 17.61
C LYS A 21 4.88 -11.23 18.74
N ARG A 22 4.02 -12.18 18.39
CA ARG A 22 3.26 -12.97 19.36
C ARG A 22 4.10 -14.15 19.84
N ASN A 23 4.04 -14.45 21.14
CA ASN A 23 4.70 -15.62 21.74
C ASN A 23 3.72 -16.66 22.30
N GLY A 24 2.47 -16.64 21.82
CA GLY A 24 1.38 -17.51 22.28
C GLY A 24 0.72 -17.06 23.59
N LYS A 25 1.42 -16.31 24.46
CA LYS A 25 0.89 -15.79 25.74
C LYS A 25 0.69 -14.28 25.75
N GLY A 26 1.30 -13.57 24.81
CA GLY A 26 1.22 -12.12 24.68
C GLY A 26 2.08 -11.60 23.55
N LEU A 27 2.55 -10.36 23.71
CA LEU A 27 3.46 -9.68 22.79
C LEU A 27 4.87 -9.64 23.37
N GLU A 28 5.86 -9.84 22.52
CA GLU A 28 7.26 -9.59 22.83
C GLU A 28 7.91 -8.74 21.73
N ASN A 29 8.97 -8.02 22.09
CA ASN A 29 9.72 -7.22 21.12
C ASN A 29 10.37 -8.15 20.08
N THR A 30 10.40 -7.71 18.83
CA THR A 30 11.20 -8.39 17.81
C THR A 30 12.68 -8.04 17.94
N PRO A 31 13.59 -8.94 17.54
CA PRO A 31 15.00 -8.61 17.40
C PRO A 31 15.19 -7.39 16.49
N GLU A 32 16.16 -6.56 16.82
CA GLU A 32 16.50 -5.42 15.99
C GLU A 32 17.08 -5.90 14.65
N VAL A 33 16.59 -5.31 13.56
CA VAL A 33 17.08 -5.58 12.21
C VAL A 33 17.72 -4.33 11.68
N ASN A 34 18.99 -4.45 11.27
CA ASN A 34 19.65 -3.37 10.55
C ASN A 34 19.10 -3.33 9.10
N ASN A 35 18.26 -2.34 8.82
CA ASN A 35 17.64 -2.12 7.52
C ASN A 35 18.40 -1.10 6.64
N SER A 36 19.53 -0.57 7.10
CA SER A 36 20.25 0.51 6.41
C SER A 36 20.84 0.07 5.07
N TYR A 37 21.05 -1.23 4.88
CA TYR A 37 21.49 -1.84 3.61
C TYR A 37 20.33 -2.51 2.83
N LYS A 38 19.08 -2.32 3.28
CA LYS A 38 17.86 -2.91 2.69
C LYS A 38 16.88 -1.86 2.16
N ILE A 39 17.39 -0.68 1.80
CA ILE A 39 16.57 0.49 1.40
C ILE A 39 15.55 0.13 0.32
N ALA A 40 15.98 -0.56 -0.73
CA ALA A 40 15.13 -0.90 -1.87
C ALA A 40 14.02 -1.92 -1.57
N GLY A 41 14.15 -2.70 -0.48
CA GLY A 41 13.21 -3.79 -0.15
C GLY A 41 12.34 -3.56 1.09
N GLY A 42 12.81 -2.76 2.05
CA GLY A 42 12.09 -2.52 3.31
C GLY A 42 12.75 -1.53 4.26
N GLY A 43 13.71 -0.74 3.79
CA GLY A 43 14.46 0.21 4.62
C GLY A 43 13.86 1.61 4.67
N ILE A 44 12.55 1.75 4.43
CA ILE A 44 11.83 3.03 4.50
C ILE A 44 10.83 2.97 5.66
N LEU A 45 10.90 3.96 6.54
CA LEU A 45 9.88 4.23 7.56
C LEU A 45 8.98 5.35 7.05
N SER A 46 7.68 5.25 7.31
CA SER A 46 6.71 6.28 6.95
C SER A 46 5.56 6.32 7.95
N THR A 47 4.67 7.29 7.78
CA THR A 47 3.42 7.43 8.51
C THR A 47 2.25 7.17 7.57
N SER A 48 1.08 6.80 8.11
CA SER A 48 -0.13 6.67 7.29
C SER A 48 -0.44 7.96 6.54
N THR A 49 -0.26 9.12 7.18
CA THR A 49 -0.45 10.44 6.55
C THR A 49 0.45 10.66 5.34
N ASP A 50 1.74 10.32 5.42
CA ASP A 50 2.65 10.51 4.29
C ASP A 50 2.43 9.46 3.20
N LEU A 51 2.07 8.22 3.55
CA LEU A 51 1.67 7.21 2.58
C LEU A 51 0.38 7.61 1.83
N LEU A 52 -0.58 8.23 2.51
CA LEU A 52 -1.78 8.79 1.85
C LEU A 52 -1.41 9.90 0.88
N LYS A 53 -0.51 10.83 1.26
CA LYS A 53 -0.01 11.87 0.34
C LYS A 53 0.68 11.25 -0.88
N PHE A 54 1.49 10.22 -0.67
CA PHE A 54 2.16 9.50 -1.75
C PHE A 54 1.15 8.83 -2.68
N GLY A 55 0.21 8.05 -2.13
CA GLY A 55 -0.83 7.37 -2.91
C GLY A 55 -1.69 8.35 -3.71
N ASN A 56 -2.12 9.45 -3.10
CA ASN A 56 -2.88 10.50 -3.79
C ASN A 56 -2.07 11.17 -4.91
N ALA A 57 -0.76 11.40 -4.72
CA ALA A 57 0.09 11.97 -5.75
C ALA A 57 0.28 11.01 -6.95
N VAL A 58 0.43 9.71 -6.69
CA VAL A 58 0.46 8.67 -7.73
C VAL A 58 -0.88 8.60 -8.47
N LEU A 59 -1.99 8.62 -7.74
CA LEU A 59 -3.35 8.57 -8.29
C LEU A 59 -3.67 9.79 -9.16
N ASN A 60 -3.32 10.99 -8.70
CA ASN A 60 -3.42 12.23 -9.49
C ASN A 60 -2.60 12.16 -10.79
N SER A 61 -1.42 11.55 -10.74
CA SER A 61 -0.57 11.34 -11.91
C SER A 61 -1.23 10.38 -12.90
N PHE A 62 -1.81 9.29 -12.40
CA PHE A 62 -2.53 8.30 -13.21
C PHE A 62 -3.77 8.89 -13.90
N ASN A 63 -4.55 9.69 -13.18
CA ASN A 63 -5.76 10.33 -13.73
C ASN A 63 -5.45 11.45 -14.72
N GLY A 64 -4.20 11.91 -14.82
CA GLY A 64 -3.79 12.94 -15.77
C GLY A 64 -4.41 14.30 -15.48
N SER A 65 -4.24 14.80 -14.25
CA SER A 65 -4.69 16.15 -13.90
C SER A 65 -4.11 17.21 -14.84
N ILE A 66 -4.96 18.16 -15.24
CA ILE A 66 -4.65 19.32 -16.09
C ILE A 66 -3.81 20.37 -15.33
N ASP A 67 -3.81 20.33 -13.99
CA ASP A 67 -2.94 21.15 -13.14
C ASP A 67 -1.71 20.34 -12.68
N ASP A 68 -0.59 20.53 -13.37
CA ASP A 68 0.74 19.92 -13.15
C ASP A 68 1.32 20.10 -11.72
N LYS A 69 0.70 20.91 -10.86
CA LYS A 69 1.25 21.27 -9.55
C LYS A 69 1.27 20.13 -8.53
N HIS A 70 0.48 19.08 -8.76
CA HIS A 70 0.31 17.98 -7.79
C HIS A 70 0.55 16.59 -8.37
N ALA A 71 0.88 16.48 -9.67
CA ALA A 71 1.31 15.22 -10.28
C ALA A 71 2.77 14.95 -9.91
N LEU A 72 3.05 13.73 -9.46
CA LEU A 72 4.41 13.25 -9.19
C LEU A 72 5.10 12.77 -10.47
N LEU A 73 4.32 12.17 -11.38
CA LEU A 73 4.77 11.50 -12.59
C LEU A 73 3.96 12.00 -13.79
N THR A 74 4.51 11.86 -14.99
CA THR A 74 3.69 12.02 -16.21
C THR A 74 2.59 10.95 -16.23
N LYS A 75 1.46 11.24 -16.89
CA LYS A 75 0.37 10.26 -17.05
C LYS A 75 0.88 8.94 -17.66
N GLU A 76 1.77 9.03 -18.64
CA GLU A 76 2.39 7.86 -19.26
C GLU A 76 3.20 7.04 -18.25
N THR A 77 4.06 7.69 -17.46
CA THR A 77 4.87 7.01 -16.44
C THR A 77 4.00 6.40 -15.33
N ALA A 78 2.95 7.10 -14.87
CA ALA A 78 2.00 6.57 -13.90
C ALA A 78 1.20 5.38 -14.46
N THR A 79 0.83 5.43 -15.76
CA THR A 79 0.19 4.30 -16.44
C THR A 79 1.13 3.10 -16.51
N ASN A 80 2.41 3.32 -16.81
CA ASN A 80 3.43 2.26 -16.84
C ASN A 80 3.73 1.68 -15.45
N LEU A 81 3.62 2.47 -14.38
CA LEU A 81 3.76 2.01 -13.01
C LEU A 81 2.74 0.90 -12.68
N PHE A 82 1.53 1.07 -13.20
CA PHE A 82 0.36 0.21 -12.96
C PHE A 82 0.10 -0.82 -14.07
N SER A 83 0.87 -0.78 -15.16
CA SER A 83 0.77 -1.78 -16.21
C SER A 83 1.45 -3.09 -15.83
N ASN A 84 0.85 -4.20 -16.24
CA ASN A 84 1.39 -5.54 -15.99
C ASN A 84 2.74 -5.71 -16.69
N GLN A 85 3.75 -6.15 -15.93
CA GLN A 85 5.13 -6.27 -16.43
C GLN A 85 5.51 -7.68 -16.87
N THR A 86 4.63 -8.67 -16.65
CA THR A 86 4.88 -10.07 -17.02
C THR A 86 3.86 -10.56 -18.04
N ALA A 87 4.27 -11.51 -18.89
CA ALA A 87 3.42 -12.10 -19.94
C ALA A 87 3.00 -13.57 -19.65
N LYS A 88 3.54 -14.19 -18.58
CA LYS A 88 3.58 -15.67 -18.46
C LYS A 88 3.02 -16.27 -17.16
N MET A 89 2.54 -15.46 -16.23
CA MET A 89 1.72 -15.94 -15.10
C MET A 89 0.36 -15.26 -15.22
N ASP A 90 -0.60 -15.58 -14.37
CA ASP A 90 -1.90 -14.88 -14.30
C ASP A 90 -1.79 -13.37 -13.93
N ASN A 91 -0.60 -12.77 -14.10
CA ASN A 91 -0.24 -11.36 -14.28
C ASN A 91 -0.91 -10.38 -13.32
N PHE A 92 -0.38 -10.36 -12.11
CA PHE A 92 -0.74 -9.38 -11.09
C PHE A 92 0.38 -8.38 -10.79
N TYR A 93 1.60 -8.55 -11.30
CA TYR A 93 2.72 -7.70 -10.89
C TYR A 93 2.94 -6.52 -11.83
N CYS A 94 2.86 -5.33 -11.26
CA CYS A 94 3.22 -4.05 -11.86
C CYS A 94 4.59 -3.59 -11.29
N LEU A 95 5.02 -2.37 -11.61
CA LEU A 95 6.26 -1.82 -11.05
C LEU A 95 6.05 -1.44 -9.58
N GLY A 96 6.41 -2.35 -8.68
CA GLY A 96 6.29 -2.16 -7.23
C GLY A 96 4.87 -2.40 -6.68
N PHE A 97 3.87 -2.58 -7.52
CA PHE A 97 2.48 -2.85 -7.11
C PHE A 97 2.00 -4.21 -7.59
N VAL A 98 0.96 -4.70 -6.93
CA VAL A 98 0.19 -5.85 -7.37
C VAL A 98 -1.21 -5.37 -7.77
N ASN A 99 -1.64 -5.70 -8.98
CA ASN A 99 -3.00 -5.57 -9.48
C ASN A 99 -3.66 -6.95 -9.46
N TYR A 100 -4.69 -7.15 -8.64
CA TYR A 100 -5.38 -8.43 -8.62
C TYR A 100 -6.78 -8.26 -9.25
N PRO A 101 -7.09 -8.94 -10.36
CA PRO A 101 -8.41 -9.02 -10.94
C PRO A 101 -9.21 -10.02 -10.09
N PHE A 102 -9.65 -9.65 -8.88
CA PHE A 102 -10.56 -10.52 -8.15
C PHE A 102 -11.90 -10.51 -8.88
N ASN A 103 -12.09 -11.51 -9.76
CA ASN A 103 -13.40 -11.97 -10.20
C ASN A 103 -14.07 -12.85 -9.12
N GLY A 104 -13.57 -12.83 -7.88
CA GLY A 104 -14.12 -13.57 -6.75
C GLY A 104 -15.28 -12.82 -6.10
N LYS A 105 -16.45 -13.46 -6.06
CA LYS A 105 -17.59 -13.05 -5.26
C LYS A 105 -17.33 -13.41 -3.80
N TYR A 106 -17.17 -12.41 -2.93
CA TYR A 106 -17.08 -12.64 -1.49
C TYR A 106 -18.38 -12.14 -0.83
N SER A 107 -19.13 -13.08 -0.25
CA SER A 107 -20.45 -12.94 0.39
C SER A 107 -21.65 -12.66 -0.54
N GLY A 108 -22.61 -13.59 -0.56
CA GLY A 108 -23.96 -13.42 -1.09
C GLY A 108 -24.12 -13.12 -2.59
N GLU A 109 -25.37 -13.11 -3.06
CA GLU A 109 -25.73 -12.79 -4.45
C GLU A 109 -25.46 -11.32 -4.84
N GLN A 110 -25.25 -10.44 -3.85
CA GLN A 110 -24.87 -9.02 -4.00
C GLN A 110 -23.37 -8.77 -3.75
N SER A 111 -22.50 -9.64 -4.24
CA SER A 111 -21.07 -9.56 -3.97
C SER A 111 -20.41 -8.43 -4.78
N PHE A 112 -19.70 -7.56 -4.07
CA PHE A 112 -18.85 -6.52 -4.65
C PHE A 112 -17.77 -7.15 -5.53
N LYS A 113 -17.63 -6.64 -6.77
CA LYS A 113 -16.51 -7.03 -7.63
C LYS A 113 -15.25 -6.30 -7.16
N ARG A 114 -14.36 -7.06 -6.55
CA ARG A 114 -13.06 -6.58 -6.06
C ARG A 114 -12.05 -6.40 -7.22
N SER A 115 -12.35 -5.54 -8.20
CA SER A 115 -11.43 -5.20 -9.31
C SER A 115 -10.98 -3.74 -9.30
N GLY A 116 -9.95 -3.44 -10.09
CA GLY A 116 -9.54 -2.07 -10.39
C GLY A 116 -8.70 -1.37 -9.31
N TYR A 117 -8.07 -2.13 -8.40
CA TYR A 117 -7.14 -1.57 -7.42
C TYR A 117 -5.74 -2.15 -7.55
N TRP A 118 -4.77 -1.36 -7.13
CA TRP A 118 -3.36 -1.70 -7.01
C TRP A 118 -2.98 -1.62 -5.54
N TYR A 119 -2.20 -2.57 -5.05
CA TYR A 119 -1.69 -2.48 -3.69
C TYR A 119 -0.26 -3.01 -3.57
N HIS A 120 0.43 -2.55 -2.54
CA HIS A 120 1.73 -3.05 -2.15
C HIS A 120 1.67 -3.42 -0.67
N THR A 121 2.06 -4.65 -0.34
CA THR A 121 2.19 -5.11 1.04
C THR A 121 3.65 -5.05 1.46
N GLY A 122 3.89 -4.55 2.67
CA GLY A 122 5.20 -4.60 3.31
C GLY A 122 5.17 -5.56 4.49
N ALA A 123 6.18 -6.42 4.60
CA ALA A 123 6.40 -7.28 5.75
C ALA A 123 7.83 -7.14 6.23
N GLY A 124 7.99 -6.93 7.54
CA GLY A 124 9.28 -6.88 8.21
C GLY A 124 9.21 -7.56 9.58
N SER A 125 10.36 -7.71 10.23
CA SER A 125 10.39 -8.21 11.60
C SER A 125 9.58 -7.29 12.51
N GLY A 126 8.44 -7.81 12.97
CA GLY A 126 7.52 -7.11 13.86
C GLY A 126 6.73 -5.95 13.24
N ALA A 127 6.58 -5.93 11.91
CA ALA A 127 5.72 -4.95 11.25
C ALA A 127 5.07 -5.50 9.97
N CYS A 128 3.83 -5.08 9.71
CA CYS A 128 3.14 -5.24 8.45
C CYS A 128 2.62 -3.88 7.96
N SER A 129 2.52 -3.72 6.64
CA SER A 129 1.92 -2.54 6.04
C SER A 129 1.18 -2.90 4.75
N ILE A 130 0.24 -2.06 4.37
CA ILE A 130 -0.35 -2.06 3.03
C ILE A 130 -0.66 -0.64 2.60
N LEU A 131 -0.36 -0.36 1.33
CA LEU A 131 -0.87 0.79 0.59
C LEU A 131 -1.71 0.27 -0.55
N LEU A 132 -2.98 0.65 -0.61
CA LEU A 132 -3.92 0.33 -1.67
C LEU A 132 -4.36 1.63 -2.35
N ILE A 133 -4.43 1.59 -3.68
CA ILE A 133 -4.81 2.69 -4.55
C ILE A 133 -5.87 2.17 -5.52
N LYS A 134 -7.00 2.88 -5.62
CA LYS A 134 -8.10 2.55 -6.52
C LYS A 134 -8.58 3.83 -7.22
N PRO A 135 -8.24 4.05 -8.50
CA PRO A 135 -8.89 5.04 -9.33
C PRO A 135 -10.34 4.67 -9.59
N ASP A 136 -11.18 5.69 -9.78
CA ASP A 136 -12.54 5.50 -10.25
C ASP A 136 -12.58 4.96 -11.69
N GLU A 137 -13.40 3.94 -11.94
CA GLU A 137 -13.48 3.28 -13.25
C GLU A 137 -14.05 4.20 -14.35
N ASN A 138 -14.85 5.22 -13.97
CA ASN A 138 -15.43 6.20 -14.88
C ASN A 138 -14.62 7.50 -14.95
N GLY A 139 -13.48 7.58 -14.24
CA GLY A 139 -12.64 8.77 -14.15
C GLY A 139 -13.20 9.89 -13.27
N ASN A 140 -14.22 9.62 -12.44
CA ASN A 140 -14.69 10.56 -11.43
C ASN A 140 -13.72 10.60 -10.25
N LYS A 141 -12.87 11.63 -10.21
CA LYS A 141 -11.86 11.80 -9.15
C LYS A 141 -12.43 11.90 -7.73
N GLU A 142 -13.71 12.21 -7.57
CA GLU A 142 -14.34 12.23 -6.23
C GLU A 142 -14.47 10.83 -5.62
N ASN A 143 -14.44 9.79 -6.45
CA ASN A 143 -14.54 8.38 -6.05
C ASN A 143 -13.17 7.69 -5.98
N ASP A 144 -12.09 8.42 -6.25
CA ASP A 144 -10.72 7.93 -6.08
C ASP A 144 -10.47 7.55 -4.61
N LEU A 145 -9.84 6.40 -4.38
CA LEU A 145 -9.61 5.87 -3.05
C LEU A 145 -8.15 5.49 -2.83
N VAL A 146 -7.63 5.88 -1.67
CA VAL A 146 -6.34 5.41 -1.15
C VAL A 146 -6.53 4.91 0.29
N VAL A 147 -6.05 3.70 0.57
CA VAL A 147 -6.06 3.10 1.91
C VAL A 147 -4.61 2.81 2.32
N ALA A 148 -4.20 3.34 3.46
CA ALA A 148 -2.87 3.09 4.03
C ALA A 148 -3.00 2.56 5.46
N LEU A 149 -2.52 1.33 5.70
CA LEU A 149 -2.52 0.71 7.03
C LEU A 149 -1.09 0.32 7.42
N LEU A 150 -0.71 0.68 8.65
CA LEU A 150 0.58 0.35 9.26
C LEU A 150 0.33 -0.34 10.59
N VAL A 151 0.94 -1.51 10.79
CA VAL A 151 0.79 -2.30 12.00
C VAL A 151 2.18 -2.72 12.50
N ASN A 152 2.47 -2.47 13.77
CA ASN A 152 3.73 -2.84 14.41
C ASN A 152 3.71 -4.26 15.02
N LEU A 153 3.12 -5.20 14.29
CA LEU A 153 3.02 -6.61 14.67
C LEU A 153 3.52 -7.47 13.52
N GLN A 154 4.20 -8.57 13.83
CA GLN A 154 4.65 -9.56 12.84
C GLN A 154 3.49 -10.44 12.33
N ASP A 155 3.65 -10.97 11.11
CA ASP A 155 2.83 -12.06 10.55
C ASP A 155 1.33 -11.74 10.43
N CYS A 156 1.02 -10.49 10.09
CA CYS A 156 -0.33 -9.96 9.94
C CYS A 156 -0.69 -9.51 8.51
N SER A 157 0.22 -9.61 7.54
CA SER A 157 0.03 -9.04 6.19
C SER A 157 -1.20 -9.59 5.46
N GLY A 158 -1.54 -10.87 5.64
CA GLY A 158 -2.74 -11.47 5.04
C GLY A 158 -4.03 -10.85 5.57
N SER A 159 -4.20 -10.82 6.90
CA SER A 159 -5.35 -10.19 7.55
C SER A 159 -5.42 -8.68 7.26
N LEU A 160 -4.28 -8.01 7.19
CA LEU A 160 -4.20 -6.58 6.88
C LEU A 160 -4.64 -6.29 5.45
N THR A 161 -4.32 -7.17 4.50
CA THR A 161 -4.77 -7.08 3.11
C THR A 161 -6.29 -7.19 3.04
N ASN A 162 -6.89 -8.18 3.72
CA ASN A 162 -8.34 -8.34 3.76
C ASN A 162 -9.04 -7.11 4.34
N LEU A 163 -8.52 -6.56 5.44
CA LEU A 163 -9.06 -5.35 6.05
C LEU A 163 -9.00 -4.14 5.11
N ALA A 164 -7.91 -3.94 4.38
CA ALA A 164 -7.81 -2.85 3.41
C ALA A 164 -8.83 -2.99 2.27
N LEU A 165 -9.07 -4.22 1.81
CA LEU A 165 -10.08 -4.52 0.78
C LEU A 165 -11.50 -4.29 1.29
N GLU A 166 -11.82 -4.68 2.52
CA GLU A 166 -13.12 -4.44 3.15
C GLU A 166 -13.38 -2.94 3.34
N ILE A 167 -12.37 -2.18 3.77
CA ILE A 167 -12.46 -0.71 3.82
C ILE A 167 -12.75 -0.16 2.43
N ALA A 168 -12.02 -0.62 1.41
CA ALA A 168 -12.23 -0.13 0.06
C ALA A 168 -13.62 -0.43 -0.51
N GLU A 169 -14.17 -1.58 -0.17
CA GLU A 169 -15.53 -1.99 -0.54
C GLU A 169 -16.61 -1.10 0.11
N ILE A 170 -16.43 -0.76 1.39
CA ILE A 170 -17.35 0.14 2.12
C ILE A 170 -17.39 1.53 1.47
N PHE A 171 -16.22 2.10 1.15
CA PHE A 171 -16.14 3.46 0.61
C PHE A 171 -16.43 3.55 -0.90
N ASN A 172 -16.43 2.43 -1.63
CA ASN A 172 -16.82 2.41 -3.05
C ASN A 172 -18.33 2.17 -3.26
N SER A 173 -19.07 1.81 -2.22
CA SER A 173 -20.52 1.54 -2.28
C SER A 173 -21.36 2.73 -1.77
N ALA A 174 -20.71 3.83 -1.39
CA ALA A 174 -21.31 5.08 -0.93
C ALA A 174 -21.46 6.06 -2.10
#